data_AF-A0A636DBT2-F1
#
_entry.id   AF-A0A636DBT2-F1
#
_cell.length_a   1.000
_cell.length_b   1.000
_cell.length_c   1.000
_cell.angle_alpha   90.00
_cell.angle_beta   90.00
_cell.angle_gamma   90.00
#
_symmetry.space_group_name_H-M   'P 1'
#
loop_
_entity.id
_entity.type
_entity.pdbx_description
1 polymer ?
#
loop_
_entity_poly.entity_id
_entity_poly.type
_entity_poly.pdbx_seq_one_letter_code
_entity_poly.pdbx_strand_id
1 'polypeptide(L)'
;MIFRRVFIAIGCVLFSPLSQANSSLGEVNIELRGNVVDFTCAVVAGDSNKSVNLGTWPTKQLHAAGDATQPVAFSLKLEGCPPGSASITFSGTPAPGTALLALADTAMAQKLAIEIRDGDQRRLPLEQASKAVDIDNNGNATLKFYANYIALADGVQPGLANADATFLINYN
;
A
#
# COMPACT_ATOMS: atom_id res chain seq x y z
N MET A 1 57.39 -73.04 -48.19
CA MET A 1 58.63 -72.41 -48.67
C MET A 1 58.60 -70.95 -48.20
N ILE A 2 59.44 -70.55 -47.23
CA ILE A 2 60.75 -69.88 -47.45
C ILE A 2 60.53 -68.54 -48.18
N PHE A 3 60.96 -67.36 -47.73
CA PHE A 3 61.74 -66.89 -46.58
C PHE A 3 61.62 -65.34 -46.56
N ARG A 4 61.63 -64.74 -45.36
CA ARG A 4 62.58 -63.69 -44.93
C ARG A 4 62.63 -62.34 -45.68
N ARG A 5 62.43 -61.23 -44.97
CA ARG A 5 63.50 -60.32 -44.48
C ARG A 5 62.94 -59.07 -43.81
N VAL A 6 63.27 -58.94 -42.53
CA VAL A 6 63.19 -57.73 -41.70
C VAL A 6 64.34 -56.79 -42.10
N PHE A 7 64.09 -55.48 -42.20
CA PHE A 7 65.09 -54.44 -41.89
C PHE A 7 64.43 -53.11 -41.45
N ILE A 8 65.11 -52.51 -40.48
CA ILE A 8 64.85 -51.38 -39.58
C ILE A 8 64.73 -50.01 -40.27
N ALA A 9 63.87 -49.13 -39.74
CA ALA A 9 64.16 -47.69 -39.66
C ALA A 9 63.32 -47.01 -38.55
N ILE A 10 63.99 -46.65 -37.45
CA ILE A 10 63.49 -45.80 -36.36
C ILE A 10 63.67 -44.35 -36.82
N GLY A 11 62.57 -43.64 -37.03
CA GLY A 11 62.52 -42.21 -37.31
C GLY A 11 61.48 -41.56 -36.41
N CYS A 12 61.95 -40.93 -35.33
CA CYS A 12 61.14 -40.26 -34.31
C CYS A 12 60.43 -39.04 -34.92
N VAL A 13 59.12 -39.15 -35.14
CA VAL A 13 58.30 -38.07 -35.69
C VAL A 13 57.95 -37.09 -34.56
N LEU A 14 58.34 -35.83 -34.76
CA LEU A 14 57.93 -34.68 -33.96
C LEU A 14 56.43 -34.44 -34.12
N PHE A 15 55.65 -34.57 -33.03
CA PHE A 15 54.33 -33.96 -32.94
C PHE A 15 54.17 -33.29 -31.57
N SER A 16 54.04 -31.96 -31.63
CA SER A 16 53.81 -31.04 -30.53
C SER A 16 52.53 -31.35 -29.72
N PRO A 17 52.44 -30.92 -28.46
CA PRO A 17 51.27 -31.16 -27.62
C PRO A 17 50.05 -30.39 -28.15
N LEU A 18 49.06 -31.10 -28.68
CA LEU A 18 47.73 -30.54 -28.90
C LEU A 18 47.07 -30.37 -27.52
N SER A 19 47.09 -29.12 -27.03
CA SER A 19 46.13 -28.64 -26.04
C SER A 19 44.73 -28.96 -26.55
N GLN A 20 44.05 -29.92 -25.91
CA GLN A 20 42.61 -30.03 -26.09
C GLN A 20 41.97 -28.96 -25.20
N ALA A 21 41.62 -27.86 -25.86
CA ALA A 21 40.82 -26.78 -25.32
C ALA A 21 39.54 -27.35 -24.69
N ASN A 22 39.17 -26.81 -23.53
CA ASN A 22 37.92 -27.08 -22.84
C ASN A 22 36.77 -27.03 -23.84
N SER A 23 36.16 -28.17 -24.16
CA SER A 23 34.84 -28.20 -24.76
C SER A 23 33.91 -27.54 -23.74
N SER A 24 33.40 -26.35 -24.08
CA SER A 24 32.31 -25.71 -23.34
C SER A 24 31.19 -26.74 -23.19
N LEU A 25 31.12 -27.36 -22.01
CA LEU A 25 30.14 -28.39 -21.66
C LEU A 25 28.80 -27.70 -21.50
N GLY A 26 28.03 -27.68 -22.60
CA GLY A 26 26.61 -27.40 -22.59
C GLY A 26 26.29 -25.91 -22.52
N GLU A 27 26.11 -25.28 -23.66
CA GLU A 27 25.33 -24.05 -23.74
C GLU A 27 23.88 -24.40 -23.39
N VAL A 28 23.44 -24.01 -22.20
CA VAL A 28 22.07 -24.22 -21.73
C VAL A 28 21.18 -23.15 -22.37
N ASN A 29 20.14 -23.55 -23.08
CA ASN A 29 19.10 -22.62 -23.53
C ASN A 29 18.38 -22.06 -22.30
N ILE A 30 18.65 -20.81 -21.97
CA ILE A 30 17.93 -20.09 -20.92
C ILE A 30 16.77 -19.34 -21.58
N GLU A 31 15.56 -19.81 -21.35
CA GLU A 31 14.34 -19.11 -21.77
C GLU A 31 13.85 -18.21 -20.63
N LEU A 32 14.12 -16.91 -20.75
CA LEU A 32 13.66 -15.90 -19.80
C LEU A 32 12.32 -15.33 -20.28
N ARG A 33 11.24 -15.67 -19.57
CA ARG A 33 9.91 -15.11 -19.80
C ARG A 33 9.60 -14.12 -18.67
N GLY A 34 9.23 -12.90 -19.04
CA GLY A 34 8.77 -11.87 -18.11
C GLY A 34 7.65 -11.06 -18.76
N ASN A 35 6.64 -10.72 -17.98
CA ASN A 35 5.61 -9.76 -18.39
C ASN A 35 5.82 -8.48 -17.59
N VAL A 36 6.04 -7.36 -18.26
CA VAL A 36 6.19 -6.05 -17.62
C VAL A 36 4.88 -5.30 -17.82
N VAL A 37 4.22 -4.99 -16.71
CA VAL A 37 2.95 -4.26 -16.68
C VAL A 37 3.16 -2.97 -15.88
N ASP A 38 2.56 -1.89 -16.36
CA ASP A 38 2.59 -0.59 -15.70
C ASP A 38 1.34 -0.47 -14.81
N PHE A 39 1.53 -0.50 -13.50
CA PHE A 39 0.45 -0.29 -12.54
C PHE A 39 0.51 1.13 -12.01
N THR A 40 -0.41 1.98 -12.45
CA THR A 40 -0.65 3.29 -11.84
C THR A 40 -1.81 3.15 -10.87
N CYS A 41 -1.58 2.61 -9.68
CA CYS A 41 -2.67 2.59 -8.70
C CYS A 41 -2.94 4.03 -8.26
N ALA A 42 -4.03 4.57 -8.76
CA ALA A 42 -4.47 5.91 -8.47
C ALA A 42 -5.80 5.82 -7.73
N VAL A 43 -5.99 6.73 -6.79
CA VAL A 43 -7.34 7.02 -6.34
C VAL A 43 -8.06 7.70 -7.51
N VAL A 44 -9.28 7.25 -7.80
CA VAL A 44 -10.10 7.82 -8.89
C VAL A 44 -10.10 9.35 -8.76
N ALA A 45 -9.97 10.07 -9.86
CA ALA A 45 -9.75 11.52 -9.86
C ALA A 45 -10.79 12.36 -9.07
N GLY A 46 -11.96 11.80 -8.74
CA GLY A 46 -12.97 12.42 -7.85
C GLY A 46 -12.79 12.18 -6.34
N ASP A 47 -11.85 11.33 -5.95
CA ASP A 47 -11.54 10.96 -4.57
C ASP A 47 -10.16 11.50 -4.13
N SER A 48 -9.39 12.11 -5.04
CA SER A 48 -8.11 12.79 -4.74
C SER A 48 -8.29 14.03 -3.85
N ASN A 49 -9.41 14.74 -3.98
CA ASN A 49 -9.89 15.77 -3.06
C ASN A 49 -11.30 15.41 -2.57
N LYS A 50 -11.38 14.40 -1.72
CA LYS A 50 -12.65 13.95 -1.14
C LYS A 50 -13.09 14.89 -0.02
N SER A 51 -14.14 15.67 -0.26
CA SER A 51 -14.84 16.40 0.81
C SER A 51 -15.94 15.53 1.41
N VAL A 52 -15.85 15.23 2.71
CA VAL A 52 -16.86 14.48 3.45
C VAL A 52 -17.62 15.47 4.34
N ASN A 53 -18.90 15.69 4.04
CA ASN A 53 -19.75 16.54 4.87
C ASN A 53 -20.22 15.75 6.10
N LEU A 54 -19.65 16.07 7.27
CA LEU A 54 -20.01 15.44 8.55
C LEU A 54 -21.35 15.96 9.11
N GLY A 55 -21.94 16.98 8.48
CA GLY A 55 -23.20 17.58 8.90
C GLY A 55 -23.05 18.66 9.96
N THR A 56 -24.20 19.16 10.43
CA THR A 56 -24.28 20.18 11.48
C THR A 56 -24.91 19.58 12.71
N TRP A 57 -24.23 19.69 13.86
CA TRP A 57 -24.62 19.03 15.09
C TRP A 57 -24.83 20.06 16.21
N PRO A 58 -25.92 19.94 17.00
CA PRO A 58 -26.12 20.80 18.15
C PRO A 58 -25.09 20.45 19.24
N THR A 59 -24.47 21.45 19.86
CA THR A 59 -23.51 21.26 20.97
C THR A 59 -24.09 20.48 22.14
N LYS A 60 -25.42 20.47 22.31
CA LYS A 60 -26.14 19.65 23.29
C LYS A 60 -25.95 18.15 23.11
N GLN A 61 -25.67 17.68 21.89
CA GLN A 61 -25.39 16.27 21.61
C GLN A 61 -23.91 15.91 21.88
N LEU A 62 -23.05 16.91 22.01
CA LEU A 62 -21.61 16.79 22.27
C LEU A 62 -21.28 17.47 23.61
N HIS A 63 -22.08 17.17 24.64
CA HIS A 63 -22.03 17.90 25.89
C HIS A 63 -20.92 17.37 26.80
N ALA A 64 -20.78 16.05 26.87
CA ALA A 64 -19.85 15.36 27.74
C ALA A 64 -18.72 14.67 26.95
N ALA A 65 -17.56 14.51 27.59
CA ALA A 65 -16.48 13.71 27.04
C ALA A 65 -16.95 12.29 26.67
N GLY A 66 -16.64 11.85 25.45
CA GLY A 66 -17.07 10.56 24.90
C GLY A 66 -18.35 10.62 24.06
N ASP A 67 -19.12 11.71 24.12
CA ASP A 67 -20.27 11.90 23.23
C ASP A 67 -19.82 11.90 21.77
N ALA A 68 -20.57 11.20 20.92
CA ALA A 68 -20.26 11.06 19.51
C ALA A 68 -21.47 11.33 18.63
N THR A 69 -21.21 11.86 17.44
CA THR A 69 -22.23 12.07 16.40
C THR A 69 -22.48 10.79 15.60
N GLN A 70 -23.53 10.79 14.79
CA GLN A 70 -23.80 9.66 13.90
C GLN A 70 -22.66 9.51 12.89
N PRO A 71 -22.08 8.30 12.70
CA PRO A 71 -21.07 8.06 11.69
C PRO A 71 -21.58 8.32 10.27
N VAL A 72 -20.87 9.17 9.54
CA VAL A 72 -21.09 9.45 8.12
C VAL A 72 -20.20 8.53 7.31
N ALA A 73 -20.82 7.74 6.42
CA ALA A 73 -20.11 6.83 5.54
C ALA A 73 -19.45 7.59 4.38
N PHE A 74 -18.22 7.19 4.05
CA PHE A 74 -17.56 7.58 2.81
C PHE A 74 -16.77 6.40 2.26
N SER A 75 -16.40 6.46 0.99
CA SER A 75 -15.62 5.42 0.33
C SER A 75 -14.50 6.03 -0.49
N LEU A 76 -13.38 5.32 -0.55
CA LEU A 76 -12.27 5.60 -1.44
C LEU A 76 -12.21 4.48 -2.48
N LYS A 77 -12.28 4.87 -3.76
CA LYS A 77 -12.15 3.96 -4.89
C LYS A 77 -10.74 4.03 -5.44
N LEU A 78 -10.14 2.87 -5.61
CA LEU A 78 -8.82 2.68 -6.22
C LEU A 78 -9.02 2.04 -7.60
N GLU A 79 -8.26 2.49 -8.59
CA GLU A 79 -8.25 1.95 -9.94
C GLU A 79 -6.80 1.77 -10.42
N GLY A 80 -6.56 0.77 -11.29
CA GLY A 80 -5.24 0.53 -11.88
C GLY A 80 -4.21 -0.10 -10.93
N CYS A 81 -4.67 -0.79 -9.89
CA CYS A 81 -3.80 -1.33 -8.84
C CYS A 81 -3.25 -2.72 -9.20
N PRO A 82 -2.03 -3.06 -8.72
CA PRO A 82 -1.44 -4.38 -8.94
C PRO A 82 -2.28 -5.47 -8.26
N PRO A 83 -2.23 -6.73 -8.74
CA PRO A 83 -2.89 -7.84 -8.07
C PRO A 83 -2.33 -8.01 -6.65
N GLY A 84 -3.22 -8.25 -5.69
CA GLY A 84 -2.88 -8.34 -4.27
C GLY A 84 -3.95 -7.67 -3.42
N SER A 85 -3.53 -7.01 -2.35
CA SER A 85 -4.41 -6.31 -1.42
C SER A 85 -3.97 -4.85 -1.22
N ALA A 86 -4.94 -3.97 -0.96
CA ALA A 86 -4.69 -2.57 -0.64
C ALA A 86 -5.29 -2.21 0.72
N SER A 87 -4.58 -1.38 1.48
CA SER A 87 -5.10 -0.72 2.68
C SER A 87 -4.84 0.79 2.63
N ILE A 88 -5.53 1.54 3.47
CA ILE A 88 -5.38 2.99 3.57
C ILE A 88 -4.93 3.36 4.97
N THR A 89 -3.88 4.18 5.06
CA THR A 89 -3.47 4.85 6.30
C THR A 89 -3.92 6.30 6.24
N PHE A 90 -4.60 6.79 7.27
CA PHE A 90 -4.92 8.21 7.39
C PHE A 90 -3.86 8.91 8.24
N SER A 91 -3.37 10.05 7.76
CA SER A 91 -2.38 10.90 8.41
C SER A 91 -2.93 12.32 8.54
N GLY A 92 -2.54 13.01 9.60
CA GLY A 92 -3.02 14.36 9.88
C GLY A 92 -2.54 14.86 11.23
N THR A 93 -2.96 16.07 11.61
CA THR A 93 -2.63 16.59 12.95
C THR A 93 -3.47 15.86 14.00
N PRO A 94 -2.87 15.17 14.98
CA PRO A 94 -3.63 14.52 16.03
C PRO A 94 -4.19 15.53 17.03
N ALA A 95 -5.42 15.29 17.52
CA ALA A 95 -5.97 16.07 18.62
C ALA A 95 -5.18 15.80 19.92
N PRO A 96 -4.98 16.80 20.78
CA PRO A 96 -4.07 16.72 21.92
C PRO A 96 -4.29 15.48 22.80
N GLY A 97 -3.24 14.68 23.01
CA GLY A 97 -3.30 13.48 23.85
C GLY A 97 -4.08 12.30 23.24
N THR A 98 -4.43 12.35 21.96
CA THR A 98 -5.17 11.31 21.26
C THR A 98 -4.53 10.93 19.92
N ALA A 99 -5.03 9.87 19.29
CA ALA A 99 -4.70 9.50 17.91
C ALA A 99 -5.87 9.79 16.94
N LEU A 100 -6.72 10.76 17.29
CA LEU A 100 -7.88 11.21 16.51
C LEU A 100 -7.52 12.48 15.73
N LEU A 101 -8.27 12.80 14.68
CA LEU A 101 -7.97 13.95 13.85
C LEU A 101 -8.38 15.27 14.55
N ALA A 102 -7.43 16.19 14.68
CA ALA A 102 -7.67 17.53 15.20
C ALA A 102 -8.48 18.38 14.22
N LEU A 103 -9.27 19.29 14.78
CA LEU A 103 -9.91 20.35 14.00
C LEU A 103 -8.91 21.46 13.68
N ALA A 104 -9.13 22.17 12.58
CA ALA A 104 -8.31 23.31 12.18
C ALA A 104 -8.38 24.46 13.21
N ASP A 105 -9.52 24.64 13.87
CA ASP A 105 -9.64 25.52 15.03
C ASP A 105 -9.02 24.84 16.25
N THR A 106 -7.89 25.37 16.70
CA THR A 106 -7.08 24.78 17.78
C THR A 106 -7.75 24.83 19.15
N ALA A 107 -8.65 25.79 19.39
CA ALA A 107 -9.39 25.89 20.64
C ALA A 107 -10.51 24.83 20.67
N MET A 108 -11.19 24.64 19.54
CA MET A 108 -12.15 23.56 19.35
C MET A 108 -11.49 22.18 19.40
N ALA A 109 -10.31 22.03 18.82
CA ALA A 109 -9.54 20.78 18.79
C ALA A 109 -9.16 20.24 20.18
N GLN A 110 -9.17 21.07 21.22
CA GLN A 110 -8.96 20.62 22.61
C GLN A 110 -10.15 19.82 23.15
N LYS A 111 -11.35 20.04 22.59
CA LYS A 111 -12.61 19.52 23.13
C LYS A 111 -13.38 18.66 22.14
N LEU A 112 -13.07 18.74 20.85
CA LEU A 112 -13.75 18.05 19.78
C LEU A 112 -12.72 17.56 18.77
N ALA A 113 -12.88 16.31 18.34
CA ALA A 113 -12.05 15.72 17.30
C ALA A 113 -12.92 14.97 16.29
N ILE A 114 -12.32 14.61 15.15
CA ILE A 114 -12.92 13.70 14.18
C ILE A 114 -12.33 12.31 14.40
N GLU A 115 -13.21 11.36 14.65
CA GLU A 115 -12.90 9.94 14.70
C GLU A 115 -13.12 9.33 13.31
N ILE A 116 -12.08 8.70 12.78
CA ILE A 116 -12.14 7.90 11.56
C ILE A 116 -12.34 6.43 11.96
N ARG A 117 -13.15 5.72 11.20
CA ARG A 117 -13.48 4.31 11.42
C ARG A 117 -13.33 3.52 10.13
N ASP A 118 -12.95 2.26 10.27
CA ASP A 118 -12.86 1.31 9.16
C ASP A 118 -14.25 0.82 8.70
N GLY A 119 -14.27 -0.05 7.68
CA GLY A 119 -15.49 -0.63 7.13
C GLY A 119 -16.30 -1.46 8.14
N ASP A 120 -15.66 -1.96 9.19
CA ASP A 120 -16.27 -2.71 10.30
C ASP A 120 -16.71 -1.76 11.45
N GLN A 121 -16.69 -0.44 11.20
CA GLN A 121 -17.00 0.64 12.15
C GLN A 121 -16.11 0.68 13.40
N ARG A 122 -14.94 0.05 13.34
CA ARG A 122 -13.93 0.12 14.41
C ARG A 122 -13.12 1.40 14.25
N ARG A 123 -12.78 2.01 15.38
CA ARG A 123 -11.89 3.19 15.42
C ARG A 123 -10.59 2.86 14.69
N LEU A 124 -10.23 3.70 13.73
CA LEU A 124 -8.97 3.66 13.01
C LEU A 124 -8.12 4.86 13.47
N PRO A 125 -7.12 4.65 14.35
CA PRO A 125 -6.16 5.68 14.74
C PRO A 125 -5.43 6.27 13.53
N LEU A 126 -5.01 7.52 13.64
CA LEU A 126 -4.07 8.10 12.68
C LEU A 126 -2.76 7.29 12.64
N GLU A 127 -2.12 7.29 11.48
CA GLU A 127 -0.89 6.54 11.19
C GLU A 127 -1.02 5.01 11.29
N GLN A 128 -2.25 4.50 11.45
CA GLN A 128 -2.53 3.06 11.40
C GLN A 128 -3.17 2.67 10.06
N ALA A 129 -2.66 1.59 9.46
CA ALA A 129 -3.23 1.03 8.25
C ALA A 129 -4.61 0.44 8.52
N SER A 130 -5.55 0.70 7.63
CA SER A 130 -6.86 0.07 7.65
C SER A 130 -6.76 -1.44 7.39
N LYS A 131 -7.88 -2.13 7.60
CA LYS A 131 -8.07 -3.47 7.04
C LYS A 131 -7.79 -3.47 5.54
N ALA A 132 -7.02 -4.45 5.09
CA ALA A 132 -6.75 -4.63 3.67
C ALA A 132 -8.00 -5.15 2.95
N VAL A 133 -8.16 -4.74 1.70
CA VAL A 133 -9.20 -5.19 0.78
C VAL A 133 -8.52 -5.75 -0.46
N ASP A 134 -9.01 -6.89 -0.94
CA ASP A 134 -8.50 -7.52 -2.15
C ASP A 134 -8.79 -6.64 -3.37
N ILE A 135 -7.79 -6.56 -4.25
CA ILE A 135 -7.89 -5.84 -5.52
C ILE A 135 -8.46 -6.81 -6.55
N ASP A 136 -9.49 -6.37 -7.27
CA ASP A 136 -10.14 -7.21 -8.28
C ASP A 136 -9.23 -7.46 -9.50
N ASN A 137 -9.64 -8.38 -10.38
CA ASN A 137 -8.87 -8.72 -11.59
C ASN A 137 -8.69 -7.55 -12.57
N ASN A 138 -9.50 -6.49 -12.42
CA ASN A 138 -9.43 -5.28 -13.23
C ASN A 138 -8.57 -4.19 -12.54
N GLY A 139 -7.94 -4.49 -11.40
CA GLY A 139 -7.12 -3.56 -10.64
C GLY A 139 -7.92 -2.57 -9.80
N ASN A 140 -9.20 -2.85 -9.50
CA ASN A 140 -10.05 -1.96 -8.71
C ASN A 140 -10.24 -2.46 -7.29
N ALA A 141 -10.32 -1.53 -6.36
CA ALA A 141 -10.73 -1.79 -4.98
C ALA A 141 -11.62 -0.67 -4.47
N THR A 142 -12.56 -0.99 -3.59
CA THR A 142 -13.38 0.03 -2.90
C THR A 142 -13.28 -0.17 -1.41
N LEU A 143 -12.68 0.80 -0.72
CA LEU A 143 -12.57 0.81 0.72
C LEU A 143 -13.66 1.72 1.30
N LYS A 144 -14.40 1.21 2.29
CA LYS A 144 -15.45 1.95 2.99
C LYS A 144 -14.94 2.38 4.36
N PHE A 145 -15.25 3.61 4.73
CA PHE A 145 -14.87 4.22 5.99
C PHE A 145 -16.05 4.99 6.55
N TYR A 146 -15.94 5.35 7.83
CA TYR A 146 -16.89 6.25 8.47
C TYR A 146 -16.12 7.32 9.23
N ALA A 147 -16.74 8.49 9.35
CA ALA A 147 -16.23 9.56 10.18
C ALA A 147 -17.35 10.15 11.04
N ASN A 148 -17.02 10.48 12.29
CA ASN A 148 -17.91 11.18 13.20
C ASN A 148 -17.12 12.15 14.07
N TYR A 149 -17.77 13.21 14.54
CA TYR A 149 -17.25 13.98 15.66
C TYR A 149 -17.34 13.18 16.96
N ILE A 150 -16.35 13.39 17.84
CA ILE A 150 -16.32 12.88 19.20
C ILE A 150 -15.82 13.97 20.16
N ALA A 151 -16.55 14.19 21.24
CA ALA A 151 -16.17 15.12 22.29
C ALA A 151 -15.03 14.53 23.15
N LEU A 152 -13.95 15.27 23.28
CA LEU A 152 -12.80 14.93 24.12
C LEU A 152 -12.96 15.46 25.55
N ALA A 153 -13.73 16.53 25.71
CA ALA A 153 -13.96 17.20 26.98
C ALA A 153 -15.33 17.90 26.99
N ASP A 154 -15.80 18.25 28.18
CA ASP A 154 -17.09 18.90 28.37
C ASP A 154 -17.11 20.33 27.82
N GLY A 155 -18.31 20.75 27.42
CA GLY A 155 -18.57 22.12 26.98
C GLY A 155 -17.91 22.44 25.65
N VAL A 156 -18.14 21.59 24.64
CA VAL A 156 -17.84 21.86 23.23
C VAL A 156 -18.52 23.17 22.81
N GLN A 157 -17.76 24.05 22.17
CA GLN A 157 -18.26 25.37 21.76
C GLN A 157 -18.88 25.30 20.35
N PRO A 158 -19.82 26.20 20.01
CA PRO A 158 -20.29 26.32 18.65
C PRO A 158 -19.20 26.94 17.76
N GLY A 159 -19.05 26.45 16.53
CA GLY A 159 -18.05 26.97 15.59
C GLY A 159 -17.91 26.08 14.35
N LEU A 160 -17.01 26.48 13.44
CA LEU A 160 -16.62 25.65 12.30
C LEU A 160 -15.71 24.51 12.78
N ALA A 161 -16.04 23.28 12.39
CA ALA A 161 -15.35 22.07 12.82
C ALA A 161 -14.73 21.34 11.60
N ASN A 162 -13.93 22.06 10.82
CA ASN A 162 -13.25 21.51 9.65
C ASN A 162 -11.92 20.85 10.07
N ALA A 163 -11.47 19.86 9.31
CA ALA A 163 -10.16 19.26 9.44
C ALA A 163 -9.67 18.77 8.08
N ASP A 164 -8.35 18.70 7.94
CA ASP A 164 -7.69 18.16 6.76
C ASP A 164 -6.93 16.89 7.16
N ALA A 165 -7.10 15.83 6.38
CA ALA A 165 -6.37 14.58 6.52
C ALA A 165 -5.84 14.15 5.16
N THR A 166 -4.64 13.59 5.17
CA THR A 166 -4.03 12.92 4.03
C THR A 166 -4.24 11.44 4.17
N PHE A 167 -4.40 10.73 3.06
CA PHE A 167 -4.40 9.28 3.07
C PHE A 167 -3.22 8.74 2.26
N LEU A 168 -2.66 7.62 2.71
CA LEU A 168 -1.62 6.87 2.03
C LEU A 168 -2.18 5.49 1.66
N ILE A 169 -1.93 5.07 0.43
CA ILE A 169 -2.29 3.73 -0.04
C ILE A 169 -1.12 2.80 0.24
N ASN A 170 -1.37 1.71 0.95
CA ASN A 170 -0.40 0.65 1.18
C ASN A 170 -0.78 -0.57 0.34
N TYR A 171 0.19 -1.15 -0.37
CA TYR A 171 0.04 -2.37 -1.16
C TYR A 171 0.68 -3.53 -0.42
N ASN A 172 -0.02 -4.66 -0.32
CA ASN A 172 0.50 -5.90 0.25
C ASN A 172 0.17 -7.09 -0.65
#